data_AF-A0A7Z0WE55-F1
#
_entry.id   AF-A0A7Z0WE55-F1
#
_cell.length_a   1.000
_cell.length_b   1.000
_cell.length_c   1.000
_cell.angle_alpha   90.00
_cell.angle_beta   90.00
_cell.angle_gamma   90.00
#
_symmetry.space_group_name_H-M   'P 1'
#
loop_
_entity.id
_entity.type
_entity.pdbx_description
1 polymer ?
#
loop_
_entity_poly.entity_id
_entity_poly.type
_entity_poly.pdbx_seq_one_letter_code
_entity_poly.pdbx_strand_id
1 'polypeptide(L)' 'MATYRTKDGHAVGLGATVWGINGQGPFILAAPDSAPPHWVCVVSVDGEDYRLHAPEDITLYYNVNRRVEI' A
#
# COMPACT_ATOMS: atom_id res chain seq x y z
N MET A 1 -3.51 -1.68 16.17
CA MET A 1 -3.25 -1.06 14.85
C MET A 1 -3.54 -2.10 13.78
N ALA A 2 -4.24 -1.74 12.70
CA ALA A 2 -4.46 -2.65 11.58
C ALA A 2 -3.12 -2.91 10.88
N THR A 3 -2.87 -4.17 10.54
CA THR A 3 -1.63 -4.58 9.86
C THR A 3 -2.00 -5.31 8.58
N TYR A 4 -1.36 -4.95 7.47
CA TYR A 4 -1.63 -5.43 6.13
C TYR A 4 -0.48 -6.32 5.66
N ARG A 5 -0.78 -7.33 4.84
CA ARG A 5 0.24 -8.22 4.29
C ARG A 5 0.52 -7.82 2.85
N THR A 6 1.78 -7.46 2.60
CA THR A 6 2.30 -7.17 1.25
C THR A 6 2.62 -8.46 0.51
N LYS A 7 2.79 -8.35 -0.82
CA LYS A 7 3.10 -9.45 -1.73
C LYS A 7 4.39 -10.20 -1.37
N ASP A 8 5.40 -9.48 -0.91
CA ASP A 8 6.68 -10.04 -0.45
C ASP A 8 6.61 -10.64 0.96
N GLY A 9 5.42 -10.71 1.56
CA GLY A 9 5.21 -11.34 2.84
C GLY A 9 5.63 -10.47 4.03
N HIS A 10 5.79 -9.16 3.86
CA HIS A 10 5.99 -8.24 4.98
C HIS A 10 4.66 -7.72 5.53
N ALA A 11 4.63 -7.51 6.84
CA ALA A 11 3.51 -6.88 7.52
C ALA A 11 3.76 -5.37 7.60
N VAL A 12 2.83 -4.56 7.10
CA VAL A 12 2.93 -3.09 7.05
C VAL A 12 1.73 -2.46 7.73
N GLY A 13 1.91 -1.27 8.32
CA GLY A 13 0.84 -0.52 8.96
C GLY A 13 0.53 0.79 8.23
N LEU A 14 -0.39 1.57 8.80
CA LEU A 14 -0.62 2.95 8.37
C LEU A 14 0.66 3.78 8.54
N GLY A 15 0.92 4.69 7.60
CA GLY A 15 2.14 5.47 7.47
C GLY A 15 3.28 4.73 6.77
N ALA A 16 3.16 3.43 6.52
CA ALA A 16 4.19 2.68 5.80
C ALA A 16 4.21 3.04 4.31
N THR A 17 5.40 2.99 3.72
CA THR A 17 5.60 3.16 2.29
C THR A 17 5.54 1.81 1.59
N VAL A 18 4.73 1.72 0.53
CA VAL A 18 4.59 0.54 -0.31
C VAL A 18 4.77 0.90 -1.79
N TRP A 19 5.09 -0.11 -2.59
CA TRP A 19 5.39 0.01 -4.01
C TRP A 19 4.43 -0.88 -4.81
N GLY A 20 3.88 -0.33 -5.89
CA GLY A 20 3.07 -1.08 -6.84
C GLY A 20 3.90 -2.04 -7.68
N ILE A 21 3.21 -2.83 -8.49
CA ILE A 21 3.82 -3.74 -9.45
C ILE A 21 4.64 -2.91 -10.46
N ASN A 22 5.83 -3.41 -10.84
CA ASN A 22 6.79 -2.75 -11.74
C ASN A 22 7.43 -1.46 -11.17
N GLY A 23 7.45 -1.30 -9.85
CA GLY A 23 8.12 -0.15 -9.22
C GLY A 23 7.31 1.15 -9.25
N GLN A 24 6.00 1.07 -9.48
CA GLN A 24 5.10 2.23 -9.32
C GLN A 24 5.10 2.70 -7.85
N GLY A 25 5.02 4.00 -7.64
CA GLY A 25 5.11 4.63 -6.32
C GLY A 25 6.39 5.44 -6.16
N PRO A 26 6.79 5.80 -4.93
CA PRO A 26 6.29 5.30 -3.65
C PRO A 26 4.85 5.72 -3.32
N PHE A 27 4.13 4.86 -2.59
CA PHE A 27 2.82 5.15 -2.02
C PHE A 27 2.83 5.02 -0.50
N ILE A 28 1.97 5.76 0.20
CA ILE A 28 1.79 5.72 1.65
C ILE A 28 0.44 5.08 1.99
N LEU A 29 0.45 4.17 2.97
CA LEU A 29 -0.78 3.62 3.54
C LEU A 29 -1.41 4.63 4.49
N ALA A 30 -2.60 5.12 4.17
CA ALA A 30 -3.33 6.10 4.97
C ALA A 30 -4.67 5.53 5.46
N ALA A 31 -5.17 6.08 6.55
CA ALA A 31 -6.51 5.76 7.02
C ALA A 31 -7.55 6.37 6.06
N PRO A 32 -8.57 5.62 5.64
CA PRO A 32 -9.70 6.19 4.90
C PRO A 32 -10.55 7.08 5.80
N ASP A 33 -11.10 8.15 5.24
CA ASP A 33 -12.04 9.05 5.93
C ASP A 33 -13.40 8.35 6.17
N SER A 34 -13.86 7.59 5.17
CA SER A 34 -15.09 6.79 5.24
C SER A 34 -14.95 5.53 4.39
N ALA A 35 -14.83 4.38 5.05
CA ALA A 35 -14.73 3.06 4.41
C ALA A 35 -15.15 1.94 5.37
N PRO A 36 -15.40 0.71 4.87
CA PRO A 36 -15.62 -0.44 5.72
C PRO A 36 -14.44 -0.71 6.68
N PRO A 37 -14.67 -1.45 7.78
CA PRO A 37 -13.61 -1.76 8.73
C PRO A 37 -12.38 -2.40 8.07
N HIS A 38 -11.20 -1.98 8.50
CA HIS A 38 -9.89 -2.47 8.05
C HIS A 38 -9.52 -2.12 6.61
N TRP A 39 -10.34 -1.35 5.88
CA TRP A 39 -9.93 -0.81 4.59
C TRP A 39 -8.82 0.22 4.76
N VAL A 40 -8.07 0.46 3.69
CA VAL A 40 -6.90 1.32 3.70
C VAL A 40 -6.79 2.09 2.40
N CYS A 41 -6.23 3.29 2.49
CA CYS A 41 -5.93 4.11 1.34
C CYS A 41 -4.46 3.96 0.98
N VAL A 42 -4.18 3.83 -0.31
CA VAL A 42 -2.85 3.90 -0.88
C VAL A 42 -2.76 5.25 -1.58
N VAL A 43 -1.88 6.12 -1.09
CA VAL A 43 -1.77 7.51 -1.56
C VAL A 43 -0.38 7.75 -2.10
N SER A 44 -0.26 8.29 -3.29
CA SER A 44 1.02 8.78 -3.84
C SER A 44 1.64 9.86 -2.94
N VAL A 45 2.97 10.00 -2.98
CA VAL A 45 3.66 11.01 -2.16
C VAL A 45 3.31 12.44 -2.59
N ASP A 46 3.06 12.65 -3.87
CA ASP A 46 2.53 13.90 -4.44
C ASP A 46 1.04 14.13 -4.12
N GLY A 47 0.31 13.08 -3.75
CA GLY A 47 -1.11 13.14 -3.40
C GLY A 47 -2.07 13.18 -4.60
N GLU A 48 -1.57 13.02 -5.83
CA GLU A 48 -2.40 13.05 -7.04
C GLU A 48 -3.14 11.72 -7.27
N ASP A 49 -2.52 10.60 -6.90
CA ASP A 49 -3.12 9.26 -6.92
C ASP A 49 -3.55 8.83 -5.52
N TYR A 50 -4.84 8.51 -5.39
CA TYR A 50 -5.47 7.99 -4.18
C TYR A 50 -6.31 6.76 -4.53
N ARG A 51 -6.06 5.64 -3.86
CA ARG A 51 -6.75 4.37 -4.09
C ARG A 51 -7.25 3.81 -2.78
N LEU A 52 -8.53 3.46 -2.75
CA LEU A 52 -9.13 2.78 -1.61
C LEU A 52 -9.10 1.27 -1.85
N HIS A 53 -8.58 0.52 -0.89
CA HIS A 53 -8.37 -0.92 -0.99
C HIS A 53 -8.94 -1.69 0.21
N ALA A 54 -9.45 -2.89 -0.08
CA ALA A 54 -9.67 -3.89 0.95
C ALA A 54 -8.30 -4.35 1.52
N PRO A 55 -8.25 -4.86 2.77
CA PRO A 55 -6.99 -5.33 3.35
C PRO A 55 -6.30 -6.43 2.53
N GLU A 56 -7.08 -7.21 1.77
CA GLU A 56 -6.62 -8.30 0.91
C GLU A 56 -5.87 -7.79 -0.32
N ASP A 57 -6.24 -6.63 -0.85
CA ASP A 57 -5.63 -6.03 -2.05
C ASP A 57 -4.22 -5.51 -1.78
N ILE A 58 -3.84 -5.33 -0.52
CA ILE A 58 -2.46 -4.93 -0.15
C ILE A 58 -1.43 -6.01 -0.51
N THR A 59 -1.89 -7.24 -0.74
CA THR A 59 -1.09 -8.33 -1.30
C THR A 59 -0.64 -8.09 -2.75
N LEU A 60 -1.10 -7.02 -3.40
CA LEU A 60 -0.63 -6.58 -4.71
C LEU A 60 0.63 -5.69 -4.62
N TYR A 61 0.89 -5.11 -3.46
CA TYR A 61 1.97 -4.15 -3.23
C TYR A 61 3.18 -4.81 -2.57
N TYR A 62 4.33 -4.15 -2.65
CA TYR A 62 5.59 -4.57 -2.05
C TYR A 62 6.04 -3.57 -1.00
N ASN A 63 6.65 -4.05 0.09
CA ASN A 63 7.27 -3.18 1.08
C ASN A 63 8.63 -2.67 0.59
N VAL A 64 9.37 -3.53 -0.12
CA VAL A 64 10.67 -3.18 -0.68
C VAL A 64 10.53 -2.70 -2.12
N ASN A 65 11.35 -1.74 -2.53
CA ASN A 65 11.53 -1.43 -3.95
C ASN A 65 12.16 -2.65 -4.61
N ARG A 66 11.32 -3.53 -5.15
CA ARG A 66 11.77 -4.55 -6.08
C ARG A 66 12.12 -3.78 -7.35
N ARG A 67 13.37 -3.32 -7.45
CA ARG A 67 13.98 -3.11 -8.76
C ARG A 67 13.80 -4.43 -9.48
N VAL A 68 12.86 -4.46 -10.42
CA VAL A 68 12.78 -5.56 -11.36
C VAL A 68 14.07 -5.43 -12.17
N GLU A 69 15.11 -6.17 -11.75
CA GLU A 69 16.22 -6.46 -12.63
C GLU A 69 15.61 -7.26 -13.79
N ILE A 70 15.47 -6.59 -14.93
CA ILE A 70 15.08 -7.17 -16.22
C ILE A 70 16.32 -7.73 -16.90
#